data_AF-Q649Q9-F1
#
_entry.id   AF-Q649Q9-F1
#
_cell.length_a   1.000
_cell.length_b   1.000
_cell.length_c   1.000
_cell.angle_alpha   90.00
_cell.angle_beta   90.00
_cell.angle_gamma   90.00
#
_symmetry.space_group_name_H-M   'P 1'
#
loop_
_entity.id
_entity.type
_entity.pdbx_description
1 polymer ?
#
loop_
_entity_poly.entity_id
_entity_poly.type
_entity_poly.pdbx_seq_one_letter_code
_entity_poly.pdbx_strand_id
1 'polypeptide(L)'
;MTIGSNTLLALNDTTFVVNGSCYDIYQNIPIQWNLTYTMDVGSWFGAPEPMLVGHRPDDWMQWLSYMTGANVHGTITIGGITYDMSGRGYHDHNWGEWLFDDPQWNWAQVSVPEENVSLVLGDVIVPPARSIMMAFKYNGTTIIFDEINLSYTSYEFDPITSKLYPDAYHVTANSDEYRINVTINVIKNVPLVRSFPGALPDYVIFEQISDYDITLFKAGGLVYSLNHGGFSEYTTHVVHTIYGRVLNAEGALVTVTNTRTGMSKQSTVASGYYSVDGNFLDYLVNDSAPWVADGDIVYIEAVKNQNRGNTTLIVNMSVDKQQAADISLQPQPE
;
A
#
# COMPACT_ATOMS: atom_id res chain seq x y z
N MET A 1 9.90 24.66 -2.04
CA MET A 1 9.36 24.30 -0.71
C MET A 1 10.51 23.81 0.16
N THR A 2 10.53 24.17 1.45
CA THR A 2 11.55 23.70 2.40
C THR A 2 10.87 23.20 3.67
N ILE A 3 11.25 22.01 4.13
CA ILE A 3 10.79 21.41 5.39
C ILE A 3 12.01 20.85 6.11
N GLY A 4 12.41 21.51 7.21
CA GLY A 4 13.66 21.18 7.90
C GLY A 4 14.87 21.37 6.97
N SER A 5 15.68 20.32 6.81
CA SER A 5 16.82 20.28 5.88
C SER A 5 16.46 19.82 4.46
N ASN A 6 15.19 19.46 4.21
CA ASN A 6 14.74 18.96 2.91
C ASN A 6 14.18 20.10 2.06
N THR A 7 14.53 20.12 0.77
CA THR A 7 14.07 21.12 -0.19
C THR A 7 13.59 20.47 -1.47
N LEU A 8 12.46 20.94 -1.99
CA LEU A 8 12.05 20.74 -3.38
C LEU A 8 12.09 22.10 -4.07
N LEU A 9 12.93 22.24 -5.10
CA LEU A 9 13.09 23.44 -5.89
C LEU A 9 12.69 23.16 -7.33
N ALA A 10 11.63 23.81 -7.81
CA ALA A 10 11.32 23.83 -9.24
C ALA A 10 12.26 24.81 -9.95
N LEU A 11 13.08 24.32 -10.88
CA LEU A 11 13.93 25.15 -11.73
C LEU A 11 13.13 25.71 -12.91
N ASN A 12 12.19 24.92 -13.42
CA ASN A 12 11.20 25.25 -14.45
C ASN A 12 10.04 24.23 -14.40
N ASP A 13 9.11 24.32 -15.35
CA ASP A 13 7.90 23.48 -15.42
C ASP A 13 8.16 21.98 -15.67
N THR A 14 9.39 21.58 -15.94
CA THR A 14 9.74 20.17 -16.21
C THR A 14 10.89 19.68 -15.36
N THR A 15 11.53 20.53 -14.55
CA THR A 15 12.77 20.17 -13.86
C THR A 15 12.75 20.58 -12.39
N PHE A 16 12.88 19.59 -11.51
CA PHE A 16 12.95 19.76 -10.06
C PHE A 16 14.31 19.34 -9.51
N VAL A 17 14.74 20.00 -8.44
CA VAL A 17 15.84 19.54 -7.60
C VAL A 17 15.28 19.18 -6.23
N VAL A 18 15.48 17.94 -5.83
CA VAL A 18 15.10 17.40 -4.54
C VAL A 18 16.37 17.15 -3.73
N ASN A 19 16.53 17.93 -2.66
CA ASN A 19 17.61 17.74 -1.69
C ASN A 19 17.01 17.29 -0.37
N GLY A 20 17.71 16.41 0.32
CA GLY A 20 17.28 16.01 1.65
C GLY A 20 18.30 15.19 2.40
N SER A 21 17.92 14.88 3.63
CA SER A 21 18.73 14.09 4.54
C SER A 21 17.87 13.37 5.56
N CYS A 22 18.21 12.13 5.87
CA CYS A 22 17.63 11.39 6.98
C CYS A 22 18.71 10.52 7.66
N TYR A 23 18.30 9.70 8.61
CA TYR A 23 19.12 8.64 9.18
C TYR A 23 18.42 7.31 8.96
N ASP A 24 19.19 6.27 8.64
CA ASP A 24 18.70 4.90 8.75
C ASP A 24 18.32 4.61 10.21
N ILE A 25 17.08 4.19 10.44
CA ILE A 25 16.54 4.06 11.80
C ILE A 25 17.16 2.90 12.59
N TYR A 26 17.76 1.91 11.93
CA TYR A 26 18.31 0.72 12.57
C TYR A 26 19.80 0.86 12.86
N GLN A 27 20.55 1.42 11.91
CA GLN A 27 21.99 1.55 11.95
C GLN A 27 22.44 2.95 12.37
N ASN A 28 21.50 3.91 12.44
CA ASN A 28 21.76 5.31 12.72
C ASN A 28 22.80 5.92 11.76
N ILE A 29 22.75 5.51 10.49
CA ILE A 29 23.67 5.95 9.44
C ILE A 29 23.05 7.16 8.71
N PRO A 30 23.79 8.27 8.53
CA PRO A 30 23.27 9.41 7.78
C PRO A 30 23.10 9.05 6.31
N ILE A 31 21.95 9.45 5.75
CA ILE A 31 21.61 9.37 4.34
C ILE A 31 21.34 10.79 3.86
N GLN A 32 21.92 11.18 2.73
CA GLN A 32 21.71 12.49 2.10
C GLN A 32 21.50 12.30 0.60
N TRP A 33 20.68 13.14 -0.01
CA TRP A 33 20.46 13.11 -1.46
C TRP A 33 20.38 14.51 -2.05
N ASN A 34 20.83 14.61 -3.29
CA ASN A 34 20.65 15.76 -4.17
C ASN A 34 20.36 15.21 -5.56
N LEU A 35 19.09 15.20 -5.93
CA LEU A 35 18.59 14.56 -7.13
C LEU A 35 17.86 15.59 -7.99
N THR A 36 18.23 15.66 -9.26
CA THR A 36 17.52 16.44 -10.28
C THR A 36 16.59 15.51 -11.04
N TYR A 37 15.31 15.84 -11.05
CA TYR A 37 14.26 15.16 -11.80
C TYR A 37 13.94 16.01 -13.03
N THR A 38 14.03 15.43 -14.22
CA THR A 38 13.57 16.03 -15.46
C THR A 38 12.42 15.21 -16.01
N MET A 39 11.24 15.83 -16.14
CA MET A 39 10.03 15.20 -16.63
C MET A 39 10.25 14.69 -18.06
N ASP A 40 10.09 13.38 -18.24
CA ASP A 40 10.09 12.75 -19.57
C ASP A 40 8.66 12.44 -20.01
N VAL A 41 7.82 11.99 -19.07
CA VAL A 41 6.42 11.63 -19.32
C VAL A 41 5.53 12.58 -18.52
N GLY A 42 4.73 13.35 -19.27
CA GLY A 42 3.90 14.44 -18.72
C GLY A 42 2.84 14.01 -17.70
N SER A 43 2.20 15.01 -17.10
CA SER A 43 1.33 14.85 -15.93
C SER A 43 -0.01 14.14 -16.21
N TRP A 44 -0.62 13.65 -15.14
CA TRP A 44 -2.00 13.17 -15.09
C TRP A 44 -2.68 13.60 -13.79
N PHE A 45 -3.87 14.20 -13.91
CA PHE A 45 -4.68 14.59 -12.77
C PHE A 45 -5.61 13.41 -12.41
N GLY A 46 -5.21 12.61 -11.41
CA GLY A 46 -5.92 11.39 -11.02
C GLY A 46 -7.22 11.66 -10.25
N ALA A 47 -7.25 12.73 -9.45
CA ALA A 47 -8.45 13.24 -8.80
C ALA A 47 -8.60 14.75 -9.07
N PRO A 48 -9.12 15.13 -10.27
CA PRO A 48 -9.22 16.54 -10.68
C PRO A 48 -10.23 17.34 -9.85
N GLU A 49 -11.22 16.66 -9.27
CA GLU A 49 -12.18 17.22 -8.33
C GLU A 49 -11.94 16.64 -6.93
N PRO A 50 -12.32 17.36 -5.85
CA PRO A 50 -12.24 16.82 -4.48
C PRO A 50 -12.92 15.46 -4.38
N MET A 51 -12.14 14.45 -3.99
CA MET A 51 -12.60 13.09 -3.75
C MET A 51 -12.64 12.82 -2.25
N LEU A 52 -13.70 12.17 -1.78
CA LEU A 52 -13.80 11.71 -0.39
C LEU A 52 -12.69 10.67 -0.10
N VAL A 53 -11.94 10.88 0.98
CA VAL A 53 -10.81 10.00 1.38
C VAL A 53 -10.79 9.60 2.84
N GLY A 54 -11.78 10.00 3.62
CA GLY A 54 -11.91 9.56 5.00
C GLY A 54 -13.36 9.29 5.36
N HIS A 55 -13.58 8.84 6.58
CA HIS A 55 -14.91 8.52 7.10
C HIS A 55 -15.70 9.78 7.46
N ARG A 56 -15.07 10.96 7.59
CA ARG A 56 -15.79 12.21 7.84
C ARG A 56 -16.30 12.81 6.53
N PRO A 57 -17.49 13.44 6.53
CA PRO A 57 -18.07 14.02 5.31
C PRO A 57 -17.21 15.09 4.63
N ASP A 58 -16.32 15.73 5.39
CA ASP A 58 -15.39 16.78 4.97
C ASP A 58 -13.97 16.27 4.73
N ASP A 59 -13.71 14.96 4.83
CA ASP A 59 -12.40 14.39 4.52
C ASP A 59 -12.22 14.27 3.00
N TRP A 60 -11.46 15.19 2.39
CA TRP A 60 -11.27 15.22 0.93
C TRP A 60 -9.81 15.34 0.53
N MET A 61 -9.48 14.81 -0.65
CA MET A 61 -8.22 15.09 -1.33
C MET A 61 -8.40 15.34 -2.83
N GLN A 62 -7.39 15.98 -3.41
CA GLN A 62 -7.11 15.96 -4.85
C GLN A 62 -5.71 15.39 -5.07
N TRP A 63 -5.48 14.85 -6.26
CA TRP A 63 -4.24 14.13 -6.58
C TRP A 63 -3.77 14.39 -8.01
N LEU A 64 -2.54 14.87 -8.14
CA LEU A 64 -1.86 15.14 -9.39
C LEU A 64 -0.57 14.32 -9.47
N SER A 65 -0.52 13.37 -10.39
CA SER A 65 0.74 12.75 -10.82
C SER A 65 1.46 13.73 -11.74
N TYR A 66 2.33 14.57 -11.18
CA TYR A 66 2.96 15.66 -11.92
C TYR A 66 4.00 15.16 -12.92
N MET A 67 4.89 14.24 -12.52
CA MET A 67 5.83 13.55 -13.39
C MET A 67 5.51 12.06 -13.37
N THR A 68 4.74 11.58 -14.35
CA THR A 68 4.41 10.15 -14.48
C THR A 68 5.62 9.33 -14.92
N GLY A 69 6.66 9.99 -15.42
CA GLY A 69 8.00 9.44 -15.64
C GLY A 69 9.01 10.58 -15.73
N ALA A 70 10.15 10.42 -15.07
CA ALA A 70 11.24 11.39 -15.06
C ALA A 70 12.60 10.70 -15.23
N ASN A 71 13.53 11.41 -15.85
CA ASN A 71 14.95 11.09 -15.81
C ASN A 71 15.54 11.71 -14.54
N VAL A 72 16.19 10.89 -13.71
CA VAL A 72 16.75 11.32 -12.42
C VAL A 72 18.26 11.20 -12.45
N HIS A 73 18.96 12.29 -12.15
CA HIS A 73 20.42 12.34 -12.02
C HIS A 73 20.81 13.04 -10.74
N GLY A 74 21.93 12.65 -10.13
CA GLY A 74 22.47 13.36 -8.98
C GLY A 74 23.29 12.46 -8.09
N THR A 75 23.24 12.69 -6.79
CA THR A 75 24.03 11.93 -5.82
C THR A 75 23.20 11.49 -4.62
N ILE A 76 23.53 10.32 -4.09
CA ILE A 76 23.10 9.86 -2.77
C ILE A 76 24.35 9.57 -1.95
N THR A 77 24.41 10.05 -0.70
CA THR A 77 25.50 9.77 0.24
C THR A 77 24.95 8.93 1.40
N ILE A 78 25.51 7.75 1.62
CA ILE A 78 25.11 6.82 2.70
C ILE A 78 26.34 6.55 3.55
N GLY A 79 26.31 6.91 4.84
CA GLY A 79 27.41 6.66 5.77
C GLY A 79 28.73 7.31 5.35
N GLY A 80 28.66 8.45 4.66
CA GLY A 80 29.82 9.17 4.13
C GLY A 80 30.35 8.68 2.79
N ILE A 81 29.75 7.63 2.19
CA ILE A 81 30.08 7.17 0.83
C ILE A 81 29.07 7.78 -0.13
N THR A 82 29.57 8.53 -1.13
CA THR A 82 28.74 9.16 -2.18
C THR A 82 28.69 8.29 -3.42
N TYR A 83 27.48 8.14 -3.95
CA TYR A 83 27.15 7.41 -5.18
C TYR A 83 26.58 8.37 -6.20
N ASP A 84 27.10 8.31 -7.43
CA ASP A 84 26.46 8.96 -8.58
C ASP A 84 25.25 8.13 -9.02
N MET A 85 24.11 8.79 -9.12
CA MET A 85 22.83 8.18 -9.44
C MET A 85 22.36 8.63 -10.82
N SER A 86 21.90 7.67 -11.61
CA SER A 86 21.16 7.87 -12.85
C SER A 86 20.04 6.84 -12.88
N GLY A 87 18.80 7.26 -13.10
CA GLY A 87 17.66 6.35 -13.07
C GLY A 87 16.34 6.98 -13.51
N ARG A 88 15.26 6.25 -13.23
CA ARG A 88 13.89 6.70 -13.49
C ARG A 88 13.23 7.17 -12.21
N GLY A 89 12.39 8.18 -12.32
CA GLY A 89 11.66 8.77 -11.21
C GLY A 89 10.18 8.98 -11.51
N TYR A 90 9.43 9.17 -10.45
CA TYR A 90 8.03 9.59 -10.44
C TYR A 90 7.87 10.72 -9.43
N HIS A 91 6.90 11.59 -9.64
CA HIS A 91 6.57 12.63 -8.68
C HIS A 91 5.10 13.01 -8.74
N ASP A 92 4.45 13.06 -7.58
CA ASP A 92 3.06 13.46 -7.42
C ASP A 92 2.84 14.45 -6.28
N HIS A 93 1.61 14.95 -6.25
CA HIS A 93 1.11 15.88 -5.25
C HIS A 93 -0.28 15.46 -4.82
N ASN A 94 -0.46 15.34 -3.51
CA ASN A 94 -1.76 15.17 -2.86
C ASN A 94 -1.98 16.39 -1.95
N TRP A 95 -3.19 16.93 -1.97
CA TRP A 95 -3.59 18.02 -1.07
C TRP A 95 -5.06 17.90 -0.73
N GLY A 96 -5.45 18.49 0.39
CA GLY A 96 -6.78 18.36 0.94
C GLY A 96 -6.80 18.49 2.45
N GLU A 97 -7.89 18.05 3.05
CA GLU A 97 -8.14 18.04 4.49
C GLU A 97 -8.66 16.66 4.87
N TRP A 98 -7.85 15.87 5.56
CA TRP A 98 -8.24 14.58 6.12
C TRP A 98 -7.28 14.16 7.24
N LEU A 99 -7.68 13.16 8.02
CA LEU A 99 -6.79 12.47 8.95
C LEU A 99 -5.95 11.46 8.17
N PHE A 100 -4.63 11.66 8.10
CA PHE A 100 -3.75 10.86 7.26
C PHE A 100 -3.78 9.35 7.58
N ASP A 101 -4.03 9.01 8.83
CA ASP A 101 -4.18 7.66 9.35
C ASP A 101 -5.57 7.05 9.13
N ASP A 102 -6.50 7.75 8.47
CA ASP A 102 -7.85 7.26 8.21
C ASP A 102 -7.92 6.32 6.99
N PRO A 103 -7.74 6.80 5.74
CA PRO A 103 -7.82 5.91 4.58
C PRO A 103 -6.78 4.83 4.67
N GLN A 104 -7.10 3.66 4.13
CA GLN A 104 -6.09 2.76 3.60
C GLN A 104 -5.89 3.08 2.11
N TRP A 105 -4.68 2.95 1.58
CA TRP A 105 -4.46 3.09 0.15
C TRP A 105 -3.45 2.10 -0.42
N ASN A 106 -3.54 1.94 -1.73
CA ASN A 106 -2.56 1.29 -2.56
C ASN A 106 -2.27 2.19 -3.76
N TRP A 107 -1.01 2.25 -4.15
CA TRP A 107 -0.54 3.04 -5.27
C TRP A 107 0.43 2.22 -6.10
N ALA A 108 0.46 2.45 -7.42
CA ALA A 108 1.40 1.76 -8.28
C ALA A 108 1.75 2.62 -9.50
N GLN A 109 3.01 2.61 -9.90
CA GLN A 109 3.45 3.23 -11.15
C GLN A 109 4.57 2.46 -11.84
N VAL A 110 4.55 2.55 -13.16
CA VAL A 110 5.68 2.15 -14.01
C VAL A 110 5.77 3.12 -15.18
N SER A 111 6.99 3.47 -15.58
CA SER A 111 7.21 4.30 -16.75
C SER A 111 8.39 3.80 -17.58
N VAL A 112 8.21 3.92 -18.89
CA VAL A 112 9.21 3.62 -19.93
C VAL A 112 9.29 4.85 -20.83
N PRO A 113 10.05 5.88 -20.41
CA PRO A 113 10.09 7.17 -21.09
C PRO A 113 10.50 7.10 -22.56
N GLU A 114 11.41 6.20 -22.91
CA GLU A 114 11.86 5.96 -24.28
C GLU A 114 10.73 5.51 -25.22
N GLU A 115 9.66 4.93 -24.66
CA GLU A 115 8.44 4.55 -25.38
C GLU A 115 7.29 5.55 -25.17
N ASN A 116 7.53 6.63 -24.38
CA ASN A 116 6.50 7.57 -23.92
C ASN A 116 5.30 6.86 -23.27
N VAL A 117 5.61 5.85 -22.45
CA VAL A 117 4.64 5.02 -21.76
C VAL A 117 4.74 5.22 -20.25
N SER A 118 3.59 5.30 -19.59
CA SER A 118 3.49 5.27 -18.13
C SER A 118 2.15 4.72 -17.69
N LEU A 119 2.13 3.90 -16.64
CA LEU A 119 0.94 3.52 -15.90
C LEU A 119 0.98 4.19 -14.53
N VAL A 120 -0.14 4.75 -14.10
CA VAL A 120 -0.35 5.14 -12.71
C VAL A 120 -1.68 4.61 -12.24
N LEU A 121 -1.70 4.04 -11.04
CA LEU A 121 -2.85 3.44 -10.37
C LEU A 121 -2.90 3.97 -8.92
N GLY A 122 -4.08 4.38 -8.49
CA GLY A 122 -4.41 4.66 -7.09
C GLY A 122 -5.65 3.88 -6.68
N ASP A 123 -5.67 3.38 -5.45
CA ASP A 123 -6.78 2.67 -4.83
C ASP A 123 -6.91 3.14 -3.38
N VAL A 124 -7.94 3.94 -3.11
CA VAL A 124 -8.23 4.49 -1.79
C VAL A 124 -9.39 3.72 -1.19
N ILE A 125 -9.19 3.20 0.02
CA ILE A 125 -10.08 2.27 0.70
C ILE A 125 -10.53 2.91 2.02
N VAL A 126 -11.82 3.24 2.10
CA VAL A 126 -12.48 3.84 3.26
C VAL A 126 -13.81 3.11 3.47
N PRO A 127 -13.81 1.92 4.08
CA PRO A 127 -14.98 1.04 4.08
C PRO A 127 -16.25 1.75 4.58
N PRO A 128 -17.40 1.60 3.88
CA PRO A 128 -17.65 0.69 2.76
C PRO A 128 -17.24 1.22 1.37
N ALA A 129 -16.70 2.44 1.28
CA ALA A 129 -16.27 3.04 0.02
C ALA A 129 -14.88 2.56 -0.41
N ARG A 130 -14.67 2.48 -1.73
CA ARG A 130 -13.38 2.24 -2.38
C ARG A 130 -13.35 2.99 -3.70
N SER A 131 -12.31 3.80 -3.90
CA SER A 131 -12.14 4.62 -5.08
C SER A 131 -10.86 4.20 -5.80
N ILE A 132 -11.00 3.72 -7.02
CA ILE A 132 -9.86 3.29 -7.84
C ILE A 132 -9.75 4.24 -9.03
N MET A 133 -8.54 4.75 -9.27
CA MET A 133 -8.23 5.63 -10.39
C MET A 133 -7.03 5.08 -11.15
N MET A 134 -7.09 5.07 -12.47
CA MET A 134 -5.99 4.57 -13.28
C MET A 134 -5.89 5.31 -14.61
N ALA A 135 -4.66 5.60 -15.02
CA ALA A 135 -4.37 6.07 -16.37
C ALA A 135 -3.15 5.37 -16.96
N PHE A 136 -3.20 5.19 -18.27
CA PHE A 136 -2.09 4.66 -19.06
C PHE A 136 -1.76 5.64 -20.18
N LYS A 137 -0.53 6.13 -20.20
CA LYS A 137 -0.02 6.92 -21.31
C LYS A 137 0.51 6.00 -22.38
N TYR A 138 0.00 6.16 -23.59
CA TYR A 138 0.39 5.36 -24.74
C TYR A 138 0.25 6.18 -26.03
N ASN A 139 1.28 6.16 -26.87
CA ASN A 139 1.30 6.83 -28.16
C ASN A 139 0.92 8.33 -28.09
N GLY A 140 1.42 9.03 -27.06
CA GLY A 140 1.14 10.46 -26.85
C GLY A 140 -0.24 10.79 -26.25
N THR A 141 -1.09 9.79 -26.02
CA THR A 141 -2.41 9.95 -25.42
C THR A 141 -2.43 9.43 -23.99
N THR A 142 -3.08 10.16 -23.09
CA THR A 142 -3.43 9.64 -21.75
C THR A 142 -4.77 8.94 -21.85
N ILE A 143 -4.78 7.62 -21.69
CA ILE A 143 -5.99 6.80 -21.62
C ILE A 143 -6.40 6.76 -20.15
N ILE A 144 -7.56 7.33 -19.83
CA ILE A 144 -8.17 7.21 -18.51
C ILE A 144 -9.10 6.00 -18.57
N PHE A 145 -9.04 5.15 -17.55
CA PHE A 145 -9.87 3.95 -17.49
C PHE A 145 -11.00 4.11 -16.48
N ASP A 146 -12.12 3.50 -16.85
CA ASP A 146 -13.30 3.27 -16.04
C ASP A 146 -13.45 1.76 -15.79
N GLU A 147 -14.48 1.36 -15.04
CA GLU A 147 -14.79 -0.05 -14.74
C GLU A 147 -13.57 -0.85 -14.20
N ILE A 148 -12.75 -0.19 -13.38
CA ILE A 148 -11.50 -0.77 -12.89
C ILE A 148 -11.81 -1.86 -11.86
N ASN A 149 -11.35 -3.08 -12.13
CA ASN A 149 -11.35 -4.19 -11.18
C ASN A 149 -9.93 -4.44 -10.69
N LEU A 150 -9.68 -4.13 -9.41
CA LEU A 150 -8.42 -4.44 -8.73
C LEU A 150 -8.64 -5.55 -7.70
N SER A 151 -7.87 -6.62 -7.85
CA SER A 151 -7.83 -7.74 -6.93
C SER A 151 -6.41 -7.94 -6.39
N TYR A 152 -6.27 -8.01 -5.07
CA TYR A 152 -5.06 -8.51 -4.41
C TYR A 152 -5.05 -10.04 -4.52
N THR A 153 -4.12 -10.59 -5.30
CA THR A 153 -4.14 -12.02 -5.68
C THR A 153 -3.32 -12.90 -4.75
N SER A 154 -2.36 -12.32 -4.03
CA SER A 154 -1.58 -12.98 -2.99
C SER A 154 -1.12 -11.96 -1.95
N TYR A 155 -0.67 -12.48 -0.81
CA TYR A 155 -0.13 -11.68 0.29
C TYR A 155 1.14 -12.34 0.84
N GLU A 156 2.01 -11.52 1.40
CA GLU A 156 3.19 -11.94 2.16
C GLU A 156 3.15 -11.36 3.58
N PHE A 157 3.86 -12.00 4.51
CA PHE A 157 3.97 -11.56 5.90
C PHE A 157 5.28 -10.82 6.16
N ASP A 158 5.19 -9.58 6.63
CA ASP A 158 6.34 -8.83 7.10
C ASP A 158 6.62 -9.13 8.59
N PRO A 159 7.74 -9.77 8.95
CA PRO A 159 8.04 -10.10 10.34
C PRO A 159 8.39 -8.88 11.20
N ILE A 160 8.77 -7.75 10.61
CA ILE A 160 9.14 -6.53 11.35
C ILE A 160 7.90 -5.88 11.95
N THR A 161 6.86 -5.69 11.12
CA THR A 161 5.59 -5.06 11.49
C THR A 161 4.52 -6.07 11.92
N SER A 162 4.76 -7.38 11.67
CA SER A 162 3.80 -8.47 11.89
C SER A 162 2.51 -8.32 11.08
N LYS A 163 2.60 -7.69 9.91
CA LYS A 163 1.47 -7.39 9.03
C LYS A 163 1.51 -8.24 7.77
N LEU A 164 0.33 -8.43 7.18
CA LEU A 164 0.22 -8.89 5.80
C LEU A 164 0.16 -7.69 4.85
N TYR A 165 0.83 -7.82 3.72
CA TYR A 165 0.73 -6.89 2.60
C TYR A 165 0.49 -7.69 1.30
N PRO A 166 -0.23 -7.13 0.32
CA PRO A 166 -0.36 -7.75 -0.98
C PRO A 166 1.01 -7.78 -1.68
N ASP A 167 1.45 -8.96 -2.08
CA ASP A 167 2.67 -9.18 -2.85
C ASP A 167 2.38 -9.44 -4.34
N ALA A 168 1.11 -9.59 -4.71
CA ALA A 168 0.69 -9.55 -6.11
C ALA A 168 -0.71 -8.97 -6.29
N TYR A 169 -0.89 -8.33 -7.45
CA TYR A 169 -2.09 -7.61 -7.83
C TYR A 169 -2.48 -8.01 -9.25
N HIS A 170 -3.79 -8.07 -9.50
CA HIS A 170 -4.33 -8.13 -10.83
C HIS A 170 -5.34 -7.01 -11.05
N VAL A 171 -5.16 -6.28 -12.15
CA VAL A 171 -6.03 -5.18 -12.55
C VAL A 171 -6.53 -5.41 -13.95
N THR A 172 -7.84 -5.27 -14.14
CA THR A 172 -8.45 -5.13 -15.46
C THR A 172 -9.25 -3.85 -15.52
N ALA A 173 -9.19 -3.12 -16.62
CA ALA A 173 -10.03 -1.94 -16.79
C ALA A 173 -10.38 -1.68 -18.26
N ASN A 174 -11.44 -0.91 -18.48
CA ASN A 174 -11.92 -0.53 -19.80
C ASN A 174 -12.01 0.99 -19.94
N SER A 175 -11.85 1.48 -21.15
CA SER A 175 -12.31 2.80 -21.58
C SER A 175 -13.15 2.62 -22.85
N ASP A 176 -13.64 3.71 -23.43
CA ASP A 176 -14.42 3.66 -24.67
C ASP A 176 -13.72 2.89 -25.81
N GLU A 177 -12.39 2.97 -25.89
CA GLU A 177 -11.61 2.37 -26.98
C GLU A 177 -10.68 1.22 -26.54
N TYR A 178 -10.29 1.20 -25.26
CA TYR A 178 -9.22 0.33 -24.80
C TYR A 178 -9.65 -0.59 -23.67
N ARG A 179 -9.02 -1.77 -23.63
CA ARG A 179 -9.02 -2.64 -22.46
C ARG A 179 -7.58 -2.88 -22.04
N ILE A 180 -7.31 -2.83 -20.74
CA ILE A 180 -5.99 -3.12 -20.20
C ILE A 180 -6.07 -4.26 -19.18
N ASN A 181 -5.06 -5.14 -19.20
CA ASN A 181 -4.80 -6.07 -18.09
C ASN A 181 -3.40 -5.77 -17.55
N VAL A 182 -3.29 -5.71 -16.24
CA VAL A 182 -2.03 -5.48 -15.52
C VAL A 182 -1.89 -6.54 -14.44
N THR A 183 -0.74 -7.18 -14.40
CA THR A 183 -0.29 -7.95 -13.24
C THR A 183 0.89 -7.22 -12.63
N ILE A 184 0.86 -7.04 -11.32
CA ILE A 184 1.94 -6.40 -10.56
C ILE A 184 2.42 -7.44 -9.54
N ASN A 185 3.72 -7.72 -9.51
CA ASN A 185 4.33 -8.65 -8.56
C ASN A 185 5.41 -7.92 -7.75
N VAL A 186 5.30 -7.94 -6.43
CA VAL A 186 6.27 -7.33 -5.53
C VAL A 186 7.53 -8.19 -5.49
N ILE A 187 8.68 -7.56 -5.75
CA ILE A 187 10.01 -8.19 -5.74
C ILE A 187 10.70 -7.92 -4.41
N LYS A 188 10.50 -6.70 -3.89
CA LYS A 188 11.10 -6.24 -2.64
C LYS A 188 10.17 -5.27 -1.95
N ASN A 189 10.06 -5.43 -0.64
CA ASN A 189 9.25 -4.58 0.23
C ASN A 189 10.12 -3.94 1.32
N VAL A 190 9.84 -2.68 1.66
CA VAL A 190 10.43 -1.98 2.79
C VAL A 190 9.32 -1.32 3.60
N PRO A 191 9.05 -1.75 4.84
CA PRO A 191 8.04 -1.13 5.69
C PRO A 191 8.57 0.18 6.32
N LEU A 192 7.75 1.22 6.29
CA LEU A 192 7.90 2.46 7.03
C LEU A 192 6.77 2.57 8.05
N VAL A 193 7.12 2.70 9.33
CA VAL A 193 6.13 2.93 10.38
C VAL A 193 6.04 4.42 10.66
N ARG A 194 4.82 4.95 10.54
CA ARG A 194 4.48 6.31 10.92
C ARG A 194 3.67 6.29 12.20
N SER A 195 4.27 6.83 13.26
CA SER A 195 3.56 6.97 14.53
C SER A 195 2.84 8.31 14.64
N PHE A 196 1.62 8.29 15.17
CA PHE A 196 0.80 9.47 15.40
C PHE A 196 0.67 9.78 16.91
N PRO A 197 0.62 11.06 17.30
CA PRO A 197 0.43 11.41 18.70
C PRO A 197 -0.98 11.08 19.18
N GLY A 198 -1.09 10.61 20.43
CA GLY A 198 -2.38 10.43 21.11
C GLY A 198 -2.99 9.04 20.86
N ALA A 199 -4.31 9.01 20.64
CA ALA A 199 -5.08 7.79 20.43
C ALA A 199 -5.29 7.47 18.94
N LEU A 200 -4.58 8.14 18.03
CA LEU A 200 -4.67 7.83 16.61
C LEU A 200 -3.88 6.55 16.30
N PRO A 201 -4.39 5.66 15.44
CA PRO A 201 -3.66 4.49 15.01
C PRO A 201 -2.34 4.86 14.32
N ASP A 202 -1.29 4.12 14.66
CA ASP A 202 -0.05 4.14 13.89
C ASP A 202 -0.32 3.55 12.49
N TYR A 203 0.62 3.75 11.58
CA TYR A 203 0.41 3.43 10.17
C TYR A 203 1.64 2.79 9.56
N VAL A 204 1.48 1.69 8.82
CA VAL A 204 2.56 1.10 8.03
C VAL A 204 2.37 1.47 6.57
N ILE A 205 3.44 1.96 5.97
CA ILE A 205 3.56 2.21 4.54
C ILE A 205 4.58 1.21 3.99
N PHE A 206 4.12 0.31 3.13
CA PHE A 206 4.96 -0.66 2.45
C PHE A 206 5.42 -0.08 1.12
N GLU A 207 6.69 0.30 1.07
CA GLU A 207 7.35 0.82 -0.12
C GLU A 207 7.91 -0.35 -0.94
N GLN A 208 7.41 -0.55 -2.17
CA GLN A 208 7.62 -1.80 -2.91
C GLN A 208 8.27 -1.57 -4.27
N ILE A 209 9.32 -2.35 -4.56
CA ILE A 209 9.82 -2.53 -5.93
C ILE A 209 9.06 -3.69 -6.54
N SER A 210 8.47 -3.46 -7.71
CA SER A 210 7.53 -4.41 -8.32
C SER A 210 7.78 -4.58 -9.81
N ASP A 211 7.52 -5.78 -10.35
CA ASP A 211 7.48 -6.06 -11.79
C ASP A 211 6.06 -5.94 -12.31
N TYR A 212 5.92 -5.36 -13.51
CA TYR A 212 4.64 -5.09 -14.16
C TYR A 212 4.56 -5.86 -15.47
N ASP A 213 3.51 -6.67 -15.62
CA ASP A 213 3.10 -7.28 -16.88
C ASP A 213 1.82 -6.58 -17.38
N ILE A 214 1.95 -5.77 -18.43
CA ILE A 214 0.86 -4.97 -18.99
C ILE A 214 0.52 -5.46 -20.39
N THR A 215 -0.78 -5.60 -20.68
CA THR A 215 -1.30 -5.79 -22.03
C THR A 215 -2.43 -4.81 -22.31
N LEU A 216 -2.32 -4.07 -23.41
CA LEU A 216 -3.33 -3.11 -23.87
C LEU A 216 -3.96 -3.60 -25.16
N PHE A 217 -5.28 -3.55 -25.23
CA PHE A 217 -6.08 -3.96 -26.37
C PHE A 217 -6.88 -2.79 -26.91
N LYS A 218 -7.07 -2.73 -28.23
CA LYS A 218 -8.01 -1.82 -28.91
C LYS A 218 -8.86 -2.63 -29.89
N ALA A 219 -10.19 -2.48 -29.83
CA ALA A 219 -11.14 -3.26 -30.64
C ALA A 219 -10.87 -4.79 -30.62
N GLY A 220 -10.46 -5.32 -29.46
CA GLY A 220 -10.15 -6.75 -29.26
C GLY A 220 -8.77 -7.20 -29.73
N GLY A 221 -8.03 -6.39 -30.48
CA GLY A 221 -6.65 -6.68 -30.88
C GLY A 221 -5.63 -6.18 -29.85
N LEU A 222 -4.59 -6.96 -29.57
CA LEU A 222 -3.44 -6.51 -28.77
C LEU A 222 -2.71 -5.39 -29.51
N VAL A 223 -2.52 -4.25 -28.87
CA VAL A 223 -1.83 -3.08 -29.44
C VAL A 223 -0.53 -2.74 -28.71
N TYR A 224 -0.38 -3.14 -27.45
CA TYR A 224 0.85 -2.92 -26.68
C TYR A 224 1.01 -3.96 -25.59
N SER A 225 2.26 -4.30 -25.27
CA SER A 225 2.60 -5.17 -24.15
C SER A 225 3.91 -4.70 -23.51
N LEU A 226 4.00 -4.76 -22.18
CA LEU A 226 5.19 -4.38 -21.43
C LEU A 226 5.44 -5.38 -20.30
N ASN A 227 6.71 -5.76 -20.13
CA ASN A 227 7.23 -6.37 -18.91
C ASN A 227 8.35 -5.45 -18.38
N HIS A 228 8.16 -4.81 -17.24
CA HIS A 228 9.10 -3.81 -16.73
C HIS A 228 9.00 -3.59 -15.22
N GLY A 229 10.12 -3.26 -14.59
CA GLY A 229 10.16 -2.89 -13.17
C GLY A 229 9.57 -1.50 -12.92
N GLY A 230 8.85 -1.35 -11.83
CA GLY A 230 8.26 -0.10 -11.37
C GLY A 230 8.22 -0.07 -9.85
N PHE A 231 7.25 0.65 -9.32
CA PHE A 231 7.11 0.88 -7.90
C PHE A 231 5.65 0.82 -7.47
N SER A 232 5.36 0.07 -6.42
CA SER A 232 4.06 0.08 -5.77
C SER A 232 4.17 0.43 -4.30
N GLU A 233 3.06 0.77 -3.71
CA GLU A 233 2.92 1.10 -2.31
C GLU A 233 1.61 0.52 -1.80
N TYR A 234 1.62 0.00 -0.58
CA TYR A 234 0.42 -0.43 0.10
C TYR A 234 0.47 0.01 1.55
N THR A 235 -0.66 0.39 2.11
CA THR A 235 -0.70 0.82 3.51
C THR A 235 -1.65 0.01 4.35
N THR A 236 -1.42 0.03 5.67
CA THR A 236 -2.31 -0.59 6.65
C THR A 236 -2.12 0.03 8.04
N HIS A 237 -3.21 0.09 8.81
CA HIS A 237 -3.20 0.61 10.18
C HIS A 237 -2.44 -0.31 11.15
N VAL A 238 -1.92 0.28 12.22
CA VAL A 238 -1.31 -0.38 13.39
C VAL A 238 -2.05 0.09 14.63
N VAL A 239 -2.91 -0.77 15.16
CA VAL A 239 -3.81 -0.46 16.27
C VAL A 239 -3.46 -1.30 17.49
N HIS A 240 -3.36 -2.61 17.27
CA HIS A 240 -2.95 -3.64 18.21
C HIS A 240 -2.91 -5.00 17.48
N THR A 241 -1.83 -5.27 16.75
CA THR A 241 -1.78 -6.42 15.84
C THR A 241 -1.81 -7.75 16.58
N ILE A 242 -2.73 -8.63 16.19
CA ILE A 242 -2.78 -10.03 16.63
C ILE A 242 -2.46 -10.91 15.42
N TYR A 243 -1.41 -11.71 15.55
CA TYR A 243 -0.92 -12.57 14.47
C TYR A 243 -0.64 -13.99 14.98
N GLY A 244 -0.43 -14.93 14.07
CA GLY A 244 -0.08 -16.30 14.42
C GLY A 244 0.14 -17.15 13.19
N ARG A 245 0.44 -18.44 13.39
CA ARG A 245 0.70 -19.37 12.30
C ARG A 245 -0.44 -20.37 12.15
N VAL A 246 -0.75 -20.73 10.91
CA VAL A 246 -1.57 -21.90 10.61
C VAL A 246 -0.72 -22.87 9.79
N LEU A 247 -0.37 -23.99 10.41
CA LEU A 247 0.63 -24.91 9.87
C LEU A 247 0.09 -25.59 8.61
N ASN A 248 0.88 -25.52 7.52
CA ASN A 248 0.60 -26.16 6.23
C ASN A 248 -0.77 -25.80 5.63
N ALA A 249 -1.24 -24.58 5.85
CA ALA A 249 -2.61 -24.16 5.55
C ALA A 249 -2.71 -22.83 4.79
N GLU A 250 -1.82 -22.60 3.81
CA GLU A 250 -1.84 -21.40 2.96
C GLU A 250 -3.23 -21.14 2.35
N GLY A 251 -3.74 -19.91 2.39
CA GLY A 251 -5.09 -19.57 1.92
C GLY A 251 -6.24 -20.01 2.84
N ALA A 252 -5.97 -20.50 4.06
CA ALA A 252 -7.03 -20.73 5.04
C ALA A 252 -7.64 -19.39 5.49
N LEU A 253 -8.95 -19.38 5.75
CA LEU A 253 -9.61 -18.23 6.36
C LEU A 253 -9.46 -18.29 7.88
N VAL A 254 -8.91 -17.25 8.48
CA VAL A 254 -8.82 -17.09 9.93
C VAL A 254 -9.85 -16.06 10.38
N THR A 255 -10.64 -16.40 11.39
CA THR A 255 -11.56 -15.48 12.06
C THR A 255 -11.14 -15.32 13.51
N VAL A 256 -10.88 -14.09 13.93
CA VAL A 256 -10.53 -13.71 15.30
C VAL A 256 -11.71 -12.99 15.92
N THR A 257 -12.32 -13.59 16.94
CA THR A 257 -13.53 -13.10 17.59
C THR A 257 -13.24 -12.74 19.04
N ASN A 258 -13.49 -11.50 19.42
CA ASN A 258 -13.44 -11.07 20.82
C ASN A 258 -14.66 -11.63 21.57
N THR A 259 -14.43 -12.43 22.61
CA THR A 259 -15.52 -13.11 23.32
C THR A 259 -16.37 -12.16 24.17
N ARG A 260 -15.84 -10.99 24.57
CA ARG A 260 -16.57 -9.98 25.33
C ARG A 260 -17.53 -9.21 24.43
N THR A 261 -17.08 -8.79 23.25
CA THR A 261 -17.83 -7.90 22.36
C THR A 261 -18.59 -8.64 21.27
N GLY A 262 -18.18 -9.86 20.94
CA GLY A 262 -18.68 -10.62 19.78
C GLY A 262 -18.17 -10.10 18.44
N MET A 263 -17.37 -9.02 18.42
CA MET A 263 -16.79 -8.48 17.19
C MET A 263 -15.74 -9.44 16.65
N SER A 264 -15.73 -9.60 15.32
CA SER A 264 -14.78 -10.46 14.64
C SER A 264 -14.05 -9.73 13.51
N LYS A 265 -12.80 -10.13 13.29
CA LYS A 265 -11.99 -9.72 12.14
C LYS A 265 -11.47 -10.95 11.42
N GLN A 266 -11.29 -10.82 10.12
CA GLN A 266 -10.88 -11.92 9.25
C GLN A 266 -9.56 -11.62 8.57
N SER A 267 -8.80 -12.68 8.31
CA SER A 267 -7.54 -12.64 7.60
C SER A 267 -7.38 -13.95 6.81
N THR A 268 -6.66 -13.90 5.70
CA THR A 268 -6.28 -15.11 4.95
C THR A 268 -4.86 -15.49 5.33
N VAL A 269 -4.60 -16.79 5.48
CA VAL A 269 -3.25 -17.27 5.75
C VAL A 269 -2.36 -17.04 4.54
N ALA A 270 -1.25 -16.35 4.78
CA ALA A 270 -0.26 -15.94 3.81
C ALA A 270 1.14 -16.21 4.37
N SER A 271 1.99 -16.90 3.60
CA SER A 271 3.31 -17.38 4.06
C SER A 271 3.24 -18.22 5.35
N GLY A 272 2.13 -18.93 5.56
CA GLY A 272 1.85 -19.68 6.78
C GLY A 272 1.46 -18.83 8.00
N TYR A 273 1.30 -17.51 7.85
CA TYR A 273 0.88 -16.58 8.91
C TYR A 273 -0.50 -15.99 8.63
N TYR A 274 -1.21 -15.61 9.68
CA TYR A 274 -2.32 -14.67 9.57
C TYR A 274 -2.00 -13.44 10.42
N SER A 275 -2.62 -12.31 10.06
CA SER A 275 -2.58 -11.09 10.88
C SER A 275 -3.94 -10.40 10.80
N VAL A 276 -4.47 -10.01 11.95
CA VAL A 276 -5.64 -9.14 12.07
C VAL A 276 -5.28 -7.93 12.92
N ASP A 277 -5.87 -6.78 12.60
CA ASP A 277 -5.70 -5.59 13.41
C ASP A 277 -6.96 -4.72 13.47
N GLY A 278 -6.99 -3.80 14.43
CA GLY A 278 -7.91 -2.69 14.46
C GLY A 278 -7.78 -1.83 13.19
N ASN A 279 -8.80 -1.04 12.92
CA ASN A 279 -8.80 -0.05 11.85
C ASN A 279 -9.32 1.29 12.40
N PHE A 280 -9.31 2.32 11.56
CA PHE A 280 -9.74 3.66 11.96
C PHE A 280 -11.17 3.71 12.55
N LEU A 281 -12.10 2.87 12.06
CA LEU A 281 -13.47 2.80 12.59
C LEU A 281 -13.54 2.36 14.06
N ASP A 282 -12.58 1.56 14.53
CA ASP A 282 -12.49 1.17 15.94
C ASP A 282 -12.26 2.41 16.84
N TYR A 283 -11.75 3.52 16.31
CA TYR A 283 -11.52 4.75 17.06
C TYR A 283 -12.67 5.76 17.01
N LEU A 284 -13.55 5.68 16.00
CA LEU A 284 -14.64 6.65 15.83
C LEU A 284 -15.85 6.40 16.75
N VAL A 285 -15.95 5.21 17.36
CA VAL A 285 -17.09 4.87 18.22
C VAL A 285 -16.80 5.26 19.68
N ASN A 286 -17.11 6.52 20.02
CA ASN A 286 -17.29 7.02 21.38
C ASN A 286 -16.07 6.87 22.33
N ASP A 287 -14.84 7.08 21.84
CA ASP A 287 -13.58 6.97 22.61
C ASP A 287 -13.40 5.62 23.37
N SER A 288 -14.18 4.59 23.04
CA SER A 288 -14.34 3.39 23.88
C SER A 288 -14.36 2.06 23.13
N ALA A 289 -14.01 2.03 21.84
CA ALA A 289 -14.03 0.78 21.06
C ALA A 289 -12.68 0.35 20.48
N PRO A 290 -11.60 0.18 21.27
CA PRO A 290 -10.54 -0.68 20.78
C PRO A 290 -11.16 -2.07 20.58
N TRP A 291 -11.10 -2.61 19.36
CA TRP A 291 -11.71 -3.89 18.99
C TRP A 291 -11.39 -5.01 20.00
N VAL A 292 -10.27 -4.86 20.70
CA VAL A 292 -9.88 -5.61 21.90
C VAL A 292 -9.47 -4.66 23.03
N ALA A 293 -9.64 -5.07 24.29
CA ALA A 293 -9.15 -4.38 25.48
C ALA A 293 -8.24 -5.29 26.31
N ASP A 294 -7.49 -4.71 27.26
CA ASP A 294 -6.59 -5.48 28.13
C ASP A 294 -7.37 -6.52 28.95
N GLY A 295 -6.90 -7.76 28.93
CA GLY A 295 -7.55 -8.91 29.55
C GLY A 295 -8.68 -9.55 28.73
N ASP A 296 -9.04 -9.00 27.57
CA ASP A 296 -10.02 -9.65 26.68
C ASP A 296 -9.50 -11.01 26.21
N ILE A 297 -10.43 -11.95 25.99
CA ILE A 297 -10.12 -13.23 25.35
C ILE A 297 -10.56 -13.14 23.90
N VAL A 298 -9.66 -13.45 22.98
CA VAL A 298 -10.00 -13.67 21.58
C VAL A 298 -9.98 -15.16 21.26
N TYR A 299 -11.04 -15.64 20.63
CA TYR A 299 -11.11 -16.97 20.03
C TYR A 299 -10.72 -16.88 18.57
N ILE A 300 -9.79 -17.74 18.15
CA ILE A 300 -9.19 -17.71 16.82
C ILE A 300 -9.50 -19.03 16.15
N GLU A 301 -10.24 -19.00 15.05
CA GLU A 301 -10.58 -20.17 14.25
C GLU A 301 -9.98 -20.06 12.86
N ALA A 302 -9.31 -21.11 12.40
CA ALA A 302 -8.82 -21.24 11.03
C ALA A 302 -9.59 -22.35 10.30
N VAL A 303 -10.03 -22.08 9.08
CA VAL A 303 -10.83 -23.00 8.26
C VAL A 303 -10.26 -23.10 6.84
N LYS A 304 -10.04 -24.33 6.36
CA LYS A 304 -9.69 -24.61 4.96
C LYS A 304 -10.23 -25.97 4.52
N ASN A 305 -10.97 -26.03 3.42
CA ASN A 305 -11.48 -27.28 2.84
C ASN A 305 -12.13 -28.21 3.89
N GLN A 306 -13.05 -27.66 4.71
CA GLN A 306 -13.73 -28.33 5.83
C GLN A 306 -12.86 -28.66 7.06
N ASN A 307 -11.53 -28.65 6.94
CA ASN A 307 -10.65 -28.79 8.10
C ASN A 307 -10.70 -27.52 8.95
N ARG A 308 -10.64 -27.71 10.26
CA ARG A 308 -10.67 -26.63 11.26
C ARG A 308 -9.57 -26.79 12.29
N GLY A 309 -9.09 -25.66 12.80
CA GLY A 309 -8.24 -25.60 13.97
C GLY A 309 -8.55 -24.31 14.72
N ASN A 310 -8.25 -24.28 16.02
CA ASN A 310 -8.48 -23.09 16.81
C ASN A 310 -7.43 -22.91 17.91
N THR A 311 -7.40 -21.70 18.45
CA THR A 311 -6.65 -21.34 19.65
C THR A 311 -7.35 -20.17 20.35
N THR A 312 -6.84 -19.80 21.52
CA THR A 312 -7.26 -18.58 22.22
C THR A 312 -6.04 -17.74 22.58
N LEU A 313 -6.25 -16.44 22.72
CA LEU A 313 -5.25 -15.50 23.19
C LEU A 313 -5.91 -14.57 24.22
N ILE A 314 -5.22 -14.32 25.33
CA ILE A 314 -5.58 -13.25 26.27
C ILE A 314 -4.84 -12.00 25.82
N VAL A 315 -5.59 -10.94 25.53
CA VAL A 315 -5.08 -9.69 25.02
C VAL A 315 -4.33 -8.96 26.14
N ASN A 316 -3.06 -8.67 25.90
CA ASN A 316 -2.26 -7.76 26.70
C ASN A 316 -1.95 -6.47 25.91
N MET A 317 -2.61 -5.35 26.27
CA MET A 317 -2.44 -4.07 25.57
C MET A 317 -1.08 -3.41 25.82
N SER A 318 -0.30 -3.90 26.78
CA SER A 318 1.09 -3.44 27.00
C SER A 318 2.11 -4.12 26.08
N VAL A 319 1.71 -5.16 25.34
CA VAL A 319 2.55 -5.87 24.38
C VAL A 319 2.20 -5.39 22.98
N ASP A 320 3.15 -4.76 22.32
CA ASP A 320 3.05 -4.49 20.89
C ASP A 320 3.19 -5.80 20.11
N LYS A 321 2.27 -6.04 19.16
CA LYS A 321 2.18 -7.24 18.30
C LYS A 321 2.14 -8.55 19.08
N GLN A 322 0.94 -9.06 19.36
CA GLN A 322 0.77 -10.31 20.09
C GLN A 322 0.64 -11.52 19.17
N GLN A 323 1.52 -12.50 19.38
CA GLN A 323 1.47 -13.78 18.70
C GLN A 323 0.58 -14.77 19.45
N ALA A 324 -0.40 -15.36 18.77
CA ALA A 324 -1.16 -16.50 19.27
C ALA A 324 -0.42 -17.82 19.04
N ALA A 325 -0.83 -18.87 19.75
CA ALA A 325 -0.27 -20.20 19.54
C ALA A 325 -0.56 -20.75 18.13
N ASP A 326 0.39 -21.53 17.59
CA ASP A 326 0.27 -22.14 16.26
C ASP A 326 -0.98 -23.03 16.16
N ILE A 327 -1.70 -22.90 15.04
CA ILE A 327 -2.91 -23.67 14.75
C ILE A 327 -2.57 -24.80 13.79
N SER A 328 -3.00 -26.02 14.11
CA SER A 328 -2.99 -27.17 13.19
C SER A 328 -4.42 -27.50 12.78
N LEU A 329 -4.69 -27.59 11.48
CA LEU A 329 -6.02 -27.97 10.99
C LEU A 329 -6.24 -29.47 11.13
N GLN A 330 -7.42 -29.86 11.62
CA GLN A 330 -7.89 -31.23 11.71
C GLN A 330 -9.19 -31.40 10.90
N PRO A 331 -9.45 -32.58 10.32
CA PRO A 331 -10.75 -32.89 9.73
C PRO A 331 -11.85 -32.74 10.77
N GLN A 332 -12.99 -32.17 10.38
CA GLN A 332 -14.18 -32.20 11.21
C GLN A 332 -14.73 -33.63 11.25
N PRO A 333 -15.12 -34.16 12.42
CA PRO A 333 -15.95 -35.37 12.48
C PRO A 333 -17.27 -35.11 11.76
N GLU A 334 -17.73 -36.09 10.98
CA GLU A 334 -19.04 -36.07 10.31
C GLU A 334 -20.23 -35.90 11.27
#